data_AF-A0A7J3G572-F1
#
_entry.id   AF-A0A7J3G572-F1
#
_cell.length_a   1.000
_cell.length_b   1.000
_cell.length_c   1.000
_cell.angle_alpha   90.00
_cell.angle_beta   90.00
_cell.angle_gamma   90.00
#
_symmetry.space_group_name_H-M   'P 1'
#
loop_
_entity.id
_entity.type
_entity.pdbx_description
1 polymer ?
#
loop_
_entity_poly.entity_id
_entity_poly.type
_entity_poly.pdbx_seq_one_letter_code
_entity_poly.pdbx_strand_id
1 'polypeptide(L)'
;MVNINIKLLPYGTLARELVLSALSPLAFTASLGGTTLHIYEDEAVVCGPIDSLAQVFQTAQQLLLNKNKLPAINPHYNDRQVMGKIKEKLNLQVNDTYRDYVDALCSWAINDLQTNPDKWLESLDKINYSTKTITLGEPKSAFSGFQPLKIEKYKYGKRFGDFRAQMDIKMDERWVALVLAGFGVCYSGFADGEIILSTIPEKVIMKAAVDFNWLNYVQQLTQSMGNFTVF
;
A
#
# COMPACT_ATOMS: atom_id res chain seq x y z
N MET A 1 13.47 -10.14 -17.38
CA MET A 1 12.36 -9.19 -17.22
C MET A 1 11.13 -10.02 -16.94
N VAL A 2 10.43 -9.73 -15.85
CA VAL A 2 9.27 -10.50 -15.39
C VAL A 2 8.05 -9.59 -15.34
N ASN A 3 6.87 -10.18 -15.51
CA ASN A 3 5.61 -9.52 -15.23
C ASN A 3 5.20 -9.91 -13.82
N ILE A 4 5.15 -8.93 -12.94
CA ILE A 4 4.72 -9.09 -11.56
C ILE A 4 3.23 -8.74 -11.52
N ASN A 5 2.38 -9.76 -11.48
CA ASN A 5 0.94 -9.56 -11.40
C ASN A 5 0.53 -9.34 -9.95
N ILE A 6 -0.18 -8.24 -9.71
CA ILE A 6 -0.71 -7.86 -8.39
C ILE A 6 -2.21 -7.76 -8.53
N LYS A 7 -2.95 -8.76 -8.04
CA LYS A 7 -4.41 -8.75 -8.09
C LYS A 7 -4.98 -7.61 -7.26
N LEU A 8 -5.96 -6.90 -7.76
CA LEU A 8 -6.54 -5.76 -7.08
C LEU A 8 -7.86 -6.13 -6.40
N LEU A 9 -8.07 -5.54 -5.22
CA LEU A 9 -9.34 -5.63 -4.52
C LEU A 9 -10.44 -4.86 -5.28
N PRO A 10 -11.73 -5.11 -4.97
CA PRO A 10 -12.84 -4.37 -5.55
C PRO A 10 -12.69 -2.84 -5.40
N TYR A 11 -13.24 -2.12 -6.38
CA TYR A 11 -13.28 -0.66 -6.37
C TYR A 11 -13.93 -0.08 -5.11
N GLY A 12 -13.40 1.04 -4.63
CA GLY A 12 -13.92 1.73 -3.45
C GLY A 12 -13.53 1.09 -2.12
N THR A 13 -12.62 0.10 -2.10
CA THR A 13 -12.00 -0.38 -0.86
C THR A 13 -10.76 0.45 -0.54
N LEU A 14 -10.57 0.80 0.74
CA LEU A 14 -9.35 1.48 1.19
C LEU A 14 -8.10 0.65 0.88
N ALA A 15 -8.17 -0.68 1.02
CA ALA A 15 -7.06 -1.57 0.69
C ALA A 15 -6.61 -1.44 -0.77
N ARG A 16 -7.53 -1.33 -1.75
CA ARG A 16 -7.18 -1.07 -3.14
C ARG A 16 -6.46 0.27 -3.28
N GLU A 17 -7.00 1.33 -2.67
CA GLU A 17 -6.39 2.67 -2.74
C GLU A 17 -4.98 2.69 -2.16
N LEU A 18 -4.75 1.99 -1.05
CA LEU A 18 -3.43 1.87 -0.43
C LEU A 18 -2.46 1.08 -1.32
N VAL A 19 -2.89 -0.05 -1.88
CA VAL A 19 -2.05 -0.84 -2.82
C VAL A 19 -1.64 0.01 -4.02
N LEU A 20 -2.59 0.71 -4.64
CA LEU A 20 -2.28 1.58 -5.78
C LEU A 20 -1.39 2.76 -5.39
N SER A 21 -1.60 3.33 -4.20
CA SER A 21 -0.73 4.39 -3.68
C SER A 21 0.68 3.88 -3.35
N ALA A 22 0.83 2.62 -2.93
CA ALA A 22 2.14 1.99 -2.78
C ALA A 22 2.85 1.86 -4.14
N LEU A 23 2.12 1.48 -5.19
CA LEU A 23 2.66 1.33 -6.54
C LEU A 23 2.87 2.66 -7.28
N SER A 24 2.26 3.74 -6.83
CA SER A 24 2.31 5.04 -7.51
C SER A 24 3.72 5.55 -7.83
N PRO A 25 4.77 5.35 -7.00
CA PRO A 25 6.13 5.76 -7.37
C PRO A 25 6.60 5.19 -8.71
N LEU A 26 6.18 3.97 -9.07
CA LEU A 26 6.49 3.34 -10.35
C LEU A 26 5.77 4.01 -11.53
N ALA A 27 4.64 4.70 -11.29
CA ALA A 27 3.94 5.48 -12.29
C ALA A 27 4.50 6.90 -12.45
N PHE A 28 4.97 7.51 -11.34
CA PHE A 28 5.40 8.91 -11.32
C PHE A 28 6.92 9.12 -11.49
N THR A 29 7.72 8.07 -11.41
CA THR A 29 9.14 8.13 -11.75
C THR A 29 9.34 7.63 -13.18
N ALA A 30 10.16 8.34 -13.96
CA ALA A 30 10.55 7.88 -15.28
C ALA A 30 11.14 6.46 -15.16
N SER A 31 10.90 5.61 -16.16
CA SER A 31 11.25 4.18 -16.15
C SER A 31 12.76 3.95 -15.97
N LEU A 32 13.26 4.07 -14.74
CA LEU A 32 14.63 3.76 -14.38
C LEU A 32 14.79 2.26 -14.58
N GLY A 33 15.66 1.88 -15.54
CA GLY A 33 15.89 0.47 -15.88
C GLY A 33 14.76 -0.21 -16.67
N GLY A 34 13.84 0.53 -17.29
CA GLY A 34 12.77 -0.03 -18.12
C GLY A 34 11.59 -0.62 -17.35
N THR A 35 11.47 -0.32 -16.05
CA THR A 35 10.29 -0.70 -15.26
C THR A 35 9.07 0.11 -15.69
N THR A 36 7.95 -0.56 -15.95
CA THR A 36 6.67 0.09 -16.26
C THR A 36 5.56 -0.51 -15.40
N LEU A 37 4.52 0.30 -15.14
CA LEU A 37 3.33 -0.12 -14.42
C LEU A 37 2.14 -0.05 -15.37
N HIS A 38 1.36 -1.12 -15.45
CA HIS A 38 0.08 -1.15 -16.14
C HIS A 38 -1.02 -1.45 -15.12
N ILE A 39 -2.11 -0.68 -15.14
CA ILE A 39 -3.23 -0.85 -14.22
C ILE A 39 -4.47 -1.21 -15.03
N TYR A 40 -5.04 -2.36 -14.71
CA TYR A 40 -6.29 -2.88 -15.25
C TYR A 40 -7.38 -2.87 -14.18
N GLU A 41 -8.55 -3.42 -14.50
CA GLU A 41 -9.70 -3.42 -13.61
C GLU A 41 -9.41 -4.19 -12.31
N ASP A 42 -8.92 -5.42 -12.46
CA ASP A 42 -8.73 -6.41 -11.39
C ASP A 42 -7.26 -6.73 -11.10
N GLU A 43 -6.32 -6.07 -11.78
CA GLU A 43 -4.88 -6.29 -11.56
C GLU A 43 -4.02 -5.07 -11.90
N ALA A 44 -2.86 -4.99 -11.25
CA ALA A 44 -1.76 -4.12 -11.61
C ALA A 44 -0.56 -4.99 -12.01
N VAL A 45 0.06 -4.69 -13.15
CA VAL A 45 1.19 -5.45 -13.69
C VAL A 45 2.42 -4.55 -13.69
N VAL A 46 3.44 -4.94 -12.91
CA VAL A 46 4.76 -4.30 -12.96
C VAL A 46 5.63 -5.11 -13.92
N CYS A 47 6.00 -4.50 -15.05
CA CYS A 47 6.91 -5.10 -16.03
C CYS A 47 8.32 -4.61 -15.73
N GLY A 48 9.22 -5.48 -15.27
CA GLY A 48 10.56 -5.08 -14.85
C GLY A 48 11.36 -6.21 -14.19
N PRO A 49 12.53 -5.92 -13.60
CA PRO A 49 13.14 -6.83 -12.64
C PRO A 49 12.28 -6.95 -11.37
N ILE A 50 12.31 -8.09 -10.70
CA ILE A 50 11.54 -8.29 -9.45
C ILE A 50 11.92 -7.26 -8.37
N ASP A 51 13.19 -6.89 -8.32
CA ASP A 51 13.73 -5.88 -7.41
C ASP A 51 13.09 -4.49 -7.57
N SER A 52 12.36 -4.23 -8.67
CA SER A 52 11.58 -2.99 -8.81
C SER A 52 10.50 -2.86 -7.74
N LEU A 53 10.01 -3.97 -7.15
CA LEU A 53 9.14 -3.90 -5.98
C LEU A 53 9.86 -3.38 -4.73
N ALA A 54 11.18 -3.55 -4.61
CA ALA A 54 11.93 -2.96 -3.50
C ALA A 54 11.83 -1.43 -3.50
N GLN A 55 11.75 -0.81 -4.69
CA GLN A 55 11.59 0.64 -4.83
C GLN A 55 10.29 1.14 -4.17
N VAL A 56 9.21 0.35 -4.22
CA VAL A 56 7.92 0.67 -3.55
C VAL A 56 8.14 0.82 -2.05
N PHE A 57 8.79 -0.16 -1.42
CA PHE A 57 9.06 -0.16 0.02
C PHE A 57 10.05 0.95 0.41
N GLN A 58 11.12 1.11 -0.36
CA GLN A 58 12.11 2.17 -0.13
C GLN A 58 11.48 3.56 -0.21
N THR A 59 10.60 3.80 -1.20
CA THR A 59 9.90 5.09 -1.34
C THR A 59 8.97 5.34 -0.16
N ALA A 60 8.22 4.32 0.28
CA ALA A 60 7.35 4.43 1.44
C ALA A 60 8.14 4.81 2.71
N GLN A 61 9.30 4.19 2.95
CA GLN A 61 10.19 4.53 4.07
C GLN A 61 10.70 5.96 3.96
N GLN A 62 11.19 6.38 2.79
CA GLN A 62 11.67 7.75 2.59
C GLN A 62 10.58 8.80 2.86
N LEU A 63 9.37 8.58 2.36
CA LEU A 63 8.24 9.47 2.62
C LEU A 63 7.84 9.48 4.10
N LEU A 64 7.88 8.33 4.77
CA LEU A 64 7.67 8.25 6.21
C LEU A 64 8.75 8.97 7.01
N LEU A 65 10.01 8.93 6.57
CA LEU A 65 11.11 9.68 7.19
C LEU A 65 10.90 11.19 7.08
N ASN A 66 10.42 11.68 5.93
CA ASN A 66 10.10 13.09 5.75
C ASN A 66 8.94 13.57 6.65
N LYS A 67 8.15 12.62 7.16
CA LYS A 67 7.04 12.83 8.09
C LYS A 67 7.44 12.70 9.57
N ASN A 68 8.74 12.67 9.88
CA ASN A 68 9.31 12.58 11.24
C ASN A 68 8.74 13.59 12.26
N LYS A 69 8.23 14.73 11.78
CA LYS A 69 7.66 15.79 12.62
C LYS A 69 6.20 15.52 13.03
N LEU A 70 5.53 14.54 12.43
CA LEU A 70 4.16 14.19 12.78
C LEU A 70 4.14 13.40 14.09
N PRO A 71 3.10 13.58 14.93
CA PRO A 71 2.97 12.83 16.18
C PRO A 71 2.94 11.33 15.92
N ALA A 72 3.54 10.57 16.84
CA ALA A 72 3.49 9.12 16.79
C ALA A 72 2.05 8.63 16.99
N ILE A 73 1.58 7.79 16.07
CA ILE A 73 0.26 7.16 16.17
C ILE A 73 0.43 5.78 16.76
N ASN A 74 -0.15 5.59 17.94
CA ASN A 74 -0.30 4.28 18.54
C ASN A 74 -1.45 3.54 17.86
N PRO A 75 -1.28 2.25 17.51
CA PRO A 75 -2.37 1.48 16.92
C PRO A 75 -3.51 1.27 17.89
N HIS A 76 -4.73 1.16 17.34
CA HIS A 76 -5.88 0.71 18.09
C HIS A 76 -5.61 -0.69 18.68
N TYR A 77 -6.22 -1.02 19.83
CA TYR A 77 -5.97 -2.28 20.54
C TYR A 77 -6.05 -3.53 19.64
N ASN A 78 -7.08 -3.60 18.80
CA ASN A 78 -7.24 -4.72 17.86
C ASN A 78 -6.13 -4.79 16.80
N ASP A 79 -5.64 -3.64 16.34
CA ASP A 79 -4.55 -3.59 15.36
C ASP A 79 -3.23 -3.99 16.02
N ARG A 80 -2.99 -3.57 17.28
CA ARG A 80 -1.81 -4.01 18.05
C ARG A 80 -1.73 -5.53 18.17
N GLN A 81 -2.85 -6.22 18.39
CA GLN A 81 -2.85 -7.69 18.46
C GLN A 81 -2.42 -8.32 17.13
N VAL A 82 -2.89 -7.78 16.00
CA VAL A 82 -2.50 -8.25 14.66
C VAL A 82 -1.02 -7.95 14.41
N MET A 83 -0.58 -6.72 14.68
CA MET A 83 0.82 -6.31 14.56
C MET A 83 1.75 -7.17 15.42
N GLY A 84 1.35 -7.49 16.65
CA GLY A 84 2.10 -8.36 17.56
C GLY A 84 2.34 -9.74 16.96
N LYS A 85 1.30 -10.37 16.40
CA LYS A 85 1.43 -11.68 15.72
C LYS A 85 2.38 -11.62 14.52
N ILE A 86 2.33 -10.54 13.74
CA ILE A 86 3.21 -10.36 12.58
C ILE A 86 4.64 -10.09 13.05
N LYS A 87 4.81 -9.24 14.06
CA LYS A 87 6.10 -8.93 14.70
C LYS A 87 6.78 -10.20 15.18
N GLU A 88 6.05 -11.07 15.88
CA GLU A 88 6.54 -12.36 16.36
C GLU A 88 6.91 -13.29 15.19
N LYS A 89 6.02 -13.45 14.20
CA LYS A 89 6.25 -14.33 13.04
C LYS A 89 7.48 -13.91 12.23
N LEU A 90 7.67 -12.62 12.02
CA LEU A 90 8.72 -12.06 11.17
C LEU A 90 9.95 -11.59 11.97
N ASN A 91 9.94 -11.79 13.29
CA ASN A 91 11.00 -11.35 14.22
C ASN A 91 11.35 -9.85 14.10
N LEU A 92 10.34 -8.98 14.02
CA LEU A 92 10.52 -7.53 13.87
C LEU A 92 10.79 -6.85 15.21
N GLN A 93 11.61 -5.80 15.20
CA GLN A 93 11.87 -4.93 16.36
C GLN A 93 11.17 -3.59 16.15
N VAL A 94 10.11 -3.32 16.92
CA VAL A 94 9.23 -2.15 16.77
C VAL A 94 8.76 -1.61 18.12
N ASN A 95 8.68 -0.28 18.24
CA ASN A 95 8.30 0.46 19.45
C ASN A 95 6.79 0.79 19.52
N ASP A 96 5.95 -0.10 18.96
CA ASP A 96 4.50 -0.09 19.11
C ASP A 96 3.76 1.12 18.48
N THR A 97 4.36 1.76 17.46
CA THR A 97 3.70 2.79 16.64
C THR A 97 3.43 2.28 15.23
N TYR A 98 2.38 2.82 14.56
CA TYR A 98 2.11 2.50 13.14
C TYR A 98 3.33 2.78 12.26
N ARG A 99 4.08 3.83 12.58
CA ARG A 99 5.22 4.27 11.79
C ARG A 99 6.40 3.32 11.89
N ASP A 100 6.81 2.97 13.11
CA ASP A 100 7.90 2.01 13.33
C ASP A 100 7.54 0.64 12.72
N TYR A 101 6.26 0.29 12.80
CA TYR A 101 5.76 -0.93 12.22
C TYR A 101 5.85 -0.95 10.69
N VAL A 102 5.42 0.13 10.02
CA VAL A 102 5.56 0.23 8.56
C VAL A 102 7.03 0.22 8.15
N ASP A 103 7.90 0.93 8.88
CA ASP A 103 9.34 1.00 8.58
C ASP A 103 10.04 -0.37 8.71
N ALA A 104 9.80 -1.08 9.82
CA ALA A 104 10.35 -2.41 10.03
C ALA A 104 9.82 -3.42 9.01
N LEU A 105 8.54 -3.33 8.65
CA LEU A 105 7.92 -4.23 7.68
C LEU A 105 8.42 -3.96 6.26
N CYS A 106 8.62 -2.70 5.87
CA CYS A 106 9.24 -2.35 4.59
C CYS A 106 10.69 -2.85 4.52
N SER A 107 11.46 -2.70 5.59
CA SER A 107 12.83 -3.23 5.69
C SER A 107 12.86 -4.75 5.54
N TRP A 108 11.95 -5.45 6.23
CA TRP A 108 11.78 -6.90 6.08
C TRP A 108 11.41 -7.27 4.63
N ALA A 109 10.47 -6.54 4.01
CA ALA A 109 9.99 -6.82 2.67
C ALA A 109 11.09 -6.70 1.61
N ILE A 110 11.95 -5.67 1.71
CA ILE A 110 13.10 -5.49 0.82
C ILE A 110 14.03 -6.70 0.89
N ASN A 111 14.34 -7.18 2.11
CA ASN A 111 15.22 -8.33 2.31
C ASN A 111 14.56 -9.67 1.90
N ASP A 112 13.27 -9.84 2.21
CA ASP A 112 12.54 -11.06 1.85
C ASP A 112 12.33 -11.16 0.33
N LEU A 113 12.14 -10.05 -0.37
CA LEU A 113 12.03 -10.02 -1.82
C LEU A 113 13.30 -10.53 -2.51
N GLN A 114 14.48 -10.16 -1.99
CA GLN A 114 15.76 -10.63 -2.51
C GLN A 114 15.99 -12.13 -2.27
N THR A 115 15.46 -12.64 -1.14
CA THR A 115 15.71 -14.03 -0.71
C THR A 115 14.64 -15.00 -1.22
N ASN A 116 13.39 -14.54 -1.35
CA ASN A 116 12.21 -15.34 -1.66
C ASN A 116 11.35 -14.72 -2.80
N PRO A 117 11.93 -14.32 -3.94
CA PRO A 117 11.20 -13.62 -5.02
C PRO A 117 9.96 -14.39 -5.50
N ASP A 118 10.06 -15.71 -5.66
CA ASP A 118 8.95 -16.53 -6.16
C ASP A 118 7.72 -16.48 -5.23
N LYS A 119 7.93 -16.39 -3.91
CA LYS A 119 6.82 -16.27 -2.94
C LYS A 119 6.09 -14.94 -3.07
N TRP A 120 6.77 -13.88 -3.50
CA TRP A 120 6.15 -12.59 -3.79
C TRP A 120 5.28 -12.66 -5.03
N LEU A 121 5.79 -13.25 -6.11
CA LEU A 121 5.02 -13.47 -7.33
C LEU A 121 3.76 -14.30 -7.05
N GLU A 122 3.93 -15.41 -6.33
CA GLU A 122 2.82 -16.30 -5.98
C GLU A 122 1.78 -15.65 -5.05
N SER A 123 2.22 -14.85 -4.08
CA SER A 123 1.32 -14.24 -3.10
C SER A 123 0.51 -13.10 -3.72
N LEU A 124 1.16 -12.20 -4.48
CA LEU A 124 0.52 -11.02 -5.04
C LEU A 124 -0.45 -11.34 -6.19
N ASP A 125 -0.29 -12.48 -6.86
CA ASP A 125 -1.21 -12.95 -7.91
C ASP A 125 -2.46 -13.66 -7.36
N LYS A 126 -2.60 -13.82 -6.03
CA LYS A 126 -3.69 -14.61 -5.41
C LYS A 126 -4.62 -13.75 -4.57
N ILE A 127 -5.91 -13.73 -4.95
CA ILE A 127 -7.03 -13.30 -4.10
C ILE A 127 -8.08 -14.41 -4.06
N ASN A 128 -8.47 -14.82 -2.85
CA ASN A 128 -9.51 -15.84 -2.64
C ASN A 128 -10.74 -15.20 -2.01
N TYR A 129 -11.91 -15.46 -2.59
CA TYR A 129 -13.20 -14.95 -2.11
C TYR A 129 -13.99 -16.06 -1.41
N SER A 130 -14.49 -15.76 -0.21
CA SER A 130 -15.48 -16.56 0.51
C SER A 130 -16.64 -15.67 0.96
N THR A 131 -17.73 -16.27 1.43
CA THR A 131 -18.97 -15.53 1.78
C THR A 131 -18.79 -14.41 2.81
N LYS A 132 -17.74 -14.46 3.65
CA LYS A 132 -17.47 -13.46 4.70
C LYS A 132 -16.05 -12.94 4.71
N THR A 133 -15.17 -13.45 3.84
CA THR A 133 -13.74 -13.17 3.91
C THR A 133 -13.14 -13.08 2.53
N ILE A 134 -12.35 -12.02 2.31
CA ILE A 134 -11.43 -11.88 1.19
C ILE A 134 -10.04 -12.18 1.73
N THR A 135 -9.36 -13.16 1.16
CA THR A 135 -8.00 -13.52 1.56
C THR A 135 -7.03 -13.13 0.47
N LEU A 136 -6.09 -12.24 0.79
CA LEU A 136 -5.01 -11.80 -0.08
C LEU A 136 -3.76 -12.65 0.20
N GLY A 137 -3.26 -13.32 -0.82
CA GLY A 137 -2.14 -14.25 -0.71
C GLY A 137 -2.51 -15.60 -0.12
N GLU A 138 -1.60 -16.17 0.66
CA GLU A 138 -1.74 -17.54 1.16
C GLU A 138 -2.71 -17.67 2.35
N PRO A 139 -3.80 -18.48 2.25
CA PRO A 139 -4.80 -18.55 3.32
C PRO A 139 -4.31 -19.09 4.66
N LYS A 140 -3.33 -19.99 4.65
CA LYS A 140 -2.82 -20.64 5.86
C LYS A 140 -1.98 -19.71 6.73
N SER A 141 -1.37 -18.69 6.12
CA SER A 141 -0.49 -17.73 6.75
C SER A 141 -1.15 -16.36 6.95
N ALA A 142 -2.40 -16.22 6.53
CA ALA A 142 -3.10 -14.94 6.50
C ALA A 142 -3.54 -14.47 7.90
N PHE A 143 -3.13 -13.25 8.22
CA PHE A 143 -3.56 -12.51 9.40
C PHE A 143 -4.90 -11.84 9.17
N SER A 144 -5.66 -11.60 10.24
CA SER A 144 -6.80 -10.69 10.17
C SER A 144 -6.34 -9.30 9.75
N GLY A 145 -7.11 -8.64 8.88
CA GLY A 145 -6.82 -7.28 8.45
C GLY A 145 -6.95 -6.25 9.58
N PHE A 146 -6.30 -5.11 9.38
CA PHE A 146 -6.40 -3.95 10.28
C PHE A 146 -7.80 -3.34 10.23
N GLN A 147 -8.25 -2.74 11.34
CA GLN A 147 -9.58 -2.13 11.46
C GLN A 147 -9.88 -1.14 10.33
N PRO A 148 -8.96 -0.24 9.90
CA PRO A 148 -9.24 0.69 8.81
C PRO A 148 -9.52 0.00 7.47
N LEU A 149 -9.11 -1.26 7.30
CA LEU A 149 -9.28 -2.02 6.06
C LEU A 149 -10.57 -2.86 6.03
N LYS A 150 -11.33 -2.89 7.13
CA LYS A 150 -12.56 -3.68 7.17
C LYS A 150 -13.61 -3.11 6.22
N ILE A 151 -14.24 -4.00 5.45
CA ILE A 151 -15.35 -3.64 4.58
C ILE A 151 -16.64 -3.79 5.41
N GLU A 152 -17.12 -2.68 5.96
CA GLU A 152 -18.35 -2.65 6.74
C GLU A 152 -19.56 -2.28 5.89
N LYS A 153 -20.75 -2.75 6.30
CA LYS A 153 -22.02 -2.30 5.72
C LYS A 153 -22.28 -0.85 6.15
N TYR A 154 -21.86 0.12 5.35
CA TYR A 154 -22.16 1.52 5.66
C TYR A 154 -23.54 1.92 5.15
N LYS A 155 -24.44 2.27 6.08
CA LYS A 155 -25.71 2.94 5.77
C LYS A 155 -25.52 4.45 5.49
N TYR A 156 -24.35 5.01 5.79
CA TYR A 156 -24.07 6.47 5.75
C TYR A 156 -22.69 6.90 5.20
N GLY A 157 -21.85 5.97 4.74
CA GLY A 157 -20.54 6.28 4.18
C GLY A 157 -20.65 6.67 2.70
N LYS A 158 -20.81 7.96 2.40
CA LYS A 158 -21.16 8.48 1.06
C LYS A 158 -20.13 8.24 -0.07
N ARG A 159 -19.03 7.50 0.11
CA ARG A 159 -18.00 7.31 -0.95
C ARG A 159 -17.26 5.98 -1.06
N PHE A 160 -17.53 4.94 -0.28
CA PHE A 160 -16.74 3.70 -0.34
C PHE A 160 -17.57 2.48 -0.70
N GLY A 161 -17.83 2.32 -2.01
CA GLY A 161 -18.38 1.13 -2.67
C GLY A 161 -19.80 0.69 -2.27
N ASP A 162 -20.59 0.22 -3.24
CA ASP A 162 -21.91 -0.40 -2.97
C ASP A 162 -21.73 -1.86 -2.50
N PHE A 163 -21.07 -2.05 -1.36
CA PHE A 163 -20.83 -3.37 -0.80
C PHE A 163 -22.07 -3.88 -0.05
N ARG A 164 -22.77 -4.83 -0.66
CA ARG A 164 -23.99 -5.45 -0.08
C ARG A 164 -23.71 -6.39 1.11
N ALA A 165 -22.45 -6.69 1.41
CA ALA A 165 -22.03 -7.63 2.45
C ALA A 165 -20.86 -7.08 3.29
N GLN A 166 -20.87 -7.37 4.59
CA GLN A 166 -19.73 -7.14 5.47
C GLN A 166 -18.71 -8.24 5.20
N MET A 167 -17.47 -7.86 4.87
CA MET A 167 -16.40 -8.80 4.57
C MET A 167 -15.14 -8.44 5.34
N ASP A 168 -14.52 -9.46 5.95
CA ASP A 168 -13.21 -9.33 6.56
C ASP A 168 -12.12 -9.53 5.50
N ILE A 169 -11.12 -8.65 5.50
CA ILE A 169 -9.91 -8.86 4.70
C ILE A 169 -8.90 -9.62 5.55
N LYS A 170 -8.34 -10.70 5.02
CA LYS A 170 -7.18 -11.39 5.60
C LYS A 170 -6.00 -11.31 4.63
N MET A 171 -4.80 -11.18 5.16
CA MET A 171 -3.60 -10.92 4.36
C MET A 171 -2.42 -11.71 4.88
N ASP A 172 -1.66 -12.34 4.00
CA ASP A 172 -0.32 -12.83 4.38
C ASP A 172 0.68 -11.68 4.59
N GLU A 173 1.88 -11.99 5.06
CA GLU A 173 2.90 -10.99 5.35
C GLU A 173 3.28 -10.07 4.18
N ARG A 174 3.20 -10.55 2.93
CA ARG A 174 3.60 -9.80 1.72
C ARG A 174 2.52 -8.78 1.35
N TRP A 175 1.27 -9.20 1.45
CA TRP A 175 0.12 -8.30 1.31
C TRP A 175 0.07 -7.24 2.41
N VAL A 176 0.33 -7.62 3.67
CA VAL A 176 0.44 -6.66 4.78
C VAL A 176 1.53 -5.63 4.46
N ALA A 177 2.70 -6.06 4.00
CA ALA A 177 3.79 -5.16 3.66
C ALA A 177 3.39 -4.17 2.55
N LEU A 178 2.78 -4.66 1.47
CA LEU A 178 2.36 -3.80 0.35
C LEU A 178 1.29 -2.78 0.76
N VAL A 179 0.26 -3.22 1.50
CA VAL A 179 -0.81 -2.33 1.96
C VAL A 179 -0.27 -1.27 2.93
N LEU A 180 0.62 -1.64 3.84
CA LEU A 180 1.21 -0.70 4.80
C LEU A 180 2.27 0.20 4.18
N ALA A 181 2.96 -0.22 3.13
CA ALA A 181 3.76 0.69 2.31
C ALA A 181 2.88 1.80 1.74
N GLY A 182 1.69 1.44 1.22
CA GLY A 182 0.66 2.38 0.79
C GLY A 182 0.21 3.34 1.88
N PHE A 183 -0.01 2.82 3.10
CA PHE A 183 -0.28 3.66 4.27
C PHE A 183 0.87 4.66 4.51
N GLY A 184 2.12 4.22 4.42
CA GLY A 184 3.28 5.10 4.56
C GLY A 184 3.32 6.24 3.54
N VAL A 185 2.93 5.97 2.29
CA VAL A 185 2.78 6.97 1.22
C VAL A 185 1.67 7.96 1.57
N CYS A 186 0.47 7.48 1.92
CA CYS A 186 -0.73 8.31 2.10
C CYS A 186 -0.81 9.03 3.44
N TYR A 187 -0.12 8.53 4.47
CA TYR A 187 -0.25 9.05 5.83
C TYR A 187 0.09 10.54 5.88
N SER A 188 -0.86 11.38 6.29
CA SER A 188 -0.72 12.85 6.24
C SER A 188 -0.75 13.49 7.63
N GLY A 189 -1.27 12.78 8.64
CA GLY A 189 -1.30 13.28 10.01
C GLY A 189 -2.33 12.60 10.88
N PHE A 190 -2.40 13.06 12.13
CA PHE A 190 -3.40 12.67 13.10
C PHE A 190 -4.03 13.93 13.69
N ALA A 191 -5.34 14.08 13.59
CA ALA A 191 -6.08 15.19 14.17
C ALA A 191 -7.42 14.69 14.70
N ASP A 192 -7.88 15.26 15.81
CA ASP A 192 -9.20 14.99 16.39
C ASP A 192 -9.54 13.51 16.62
N GLY A 193 -8.52 12.69 16.89
CA GLY A 193 -8.68 11.25 17.11
C GLY A 193 -8.68 10.40 15.84
N GLU A 194 -8.49 11.01 14.67
CA GLU A 194 -8.58 10.37 13.36
C GLU A 194 -7.23 10.32 12.64
N ILE A 195 -6.99 9.20 11.94
CA ILE A 195 -5.85 9.07 11.02
C ILE A 195 -6.23 9.73 9.70
N ILE A 196 -5.45 10.72 9.27
CA ILE A 196 -5.64 11.39 7.99
C ILE A 196 -4.78 10.71 6.93
N LEU A 197 -5.46 10.16 5.92
CA LEU A 197 -4.84 9.58 4.74
C LEU A 197 -5.19 10.42 3.52
N SER A 198 -4.17 10.83 2.77
CA SER A 198 -4.34 11.48 1.47
C SER A 198 -3.95 10.48 0.38
N THR A 199 -4.92 9.70 -0.08
CA THR A 199 -4.72 8.74 -1.17
C THR A 199 -4.60 9.47 -2.51
N ILE A 200 -3.80 8.93 -3.43
CA ILE A 200 -3.71 9.45 -4.79
C ILE A 200 -4.89 8.85 -5.57
N PRO A 201 -5.75 9.66 -6.22
CA PRO A 201 -6.88 9.11 -6.95
C PRO A 201 -6.43 8.12 -8.03
N GLU A 202 -7.04 6.95 -8.08
CA GLU A 202 -6.65 5.86 -9.00
C GLU A 202 -6.52 6.35 -10.46
N LYS A 203 -7.47 7.19 -10.93
CA LYS A 203 -7.44 7.77 -12.29
C LYS A 203 -6.18 8.59 -12.58
N VAL A 204 -5.63 9.25 -11.55
CA VAL A 204 -4.40 10.05 -11.66
C VAL A 204 -3.20 9.12 -11.81
N ILE A 205 -3.15 8.02 -11.06
CA ILE A 205 -2.10 6.99 -11.16
C ILE A 205 -2.16 6.30 -12.53
N MET A 206 -3.34 5.88 -12.96
CA MET A 206 -3.57 5.25 -14.27
C MET A 206 -3.11 6.16 -15.41
N LYS A 207 -3.37 7.47 -15.31
CA LYS A 207 -2.93 8.42 -16.33
C LYS A 207 -1.40 8.61 -16.32
N ALA A 208 -0.80 8.74 -15.14
CA ALA A 208 0.67 8.82 -15.00
C ALA A 208 1.37 7.60 -15.62
N ALA A 209 0.79 6.42 -15.43
CA ALA A 209 1.36 5.15 -15.90
C ALA A 209 1.43 5.03 -17.44
N VAL A 210 0.63 5.80 -18.19
CA VAL A 210 0.53 5.67 -19.67
C VAL A 210 0.84 6.96 -20.44
N ASP A 211 0.78 8.14 -19.81
CA ASP A 211 0.94 9.44 -20.47
C ASP A 211 2.13 10.21 -19.88
N PHE A 212 3.31 10.00 -20.47
CA PHE A 212 4.56 10.65 -20.07
C PHE A 212 4.51 12.18 -20.22
N ASN A 213 3.77 12.70 -21.21
CA ASN A 213 3.64 14.14 -21.41
C ASN A 213 2.82 14.78 -20.29
N TRP A 214 1.72 14.13 -19.90
CA TRP A 214 0.93 14.57 -18.75
C TRP A 214 1.73 14.47 -17.45
N LEU A 215 2.52 13.40 -17.25
CA LEU A 215 3.42 13.28 -16.09
C LEU A 215 4.41 14.45 -16.01
N ASN A 216 5.12 14.74 -17.12
CA ASN A 216 6.05 15.86 -17.18
C ASN A 216 5.37 17.20 -16.89
N TYR A 217 4.17 17.40 -17.43
CA TYR A 217 3.38 18.60 -17.16
C TYR A 217 3.05 18.74 -15.66
N VAL A 218 2.59 17.66 -15.02
CA VAL A 218 2.29 17.66 -13.58
C VAL A 218 3.55 17.92 -12.75
N GLN A 219 4.68 17.31 -13.10
CA GLN A 219 5.95 17.55 -12.41
C GLN A 219 6.43 19.00 -12.57
N GLN A 220 6.31 19.58 -13.76
CA GLN A 220 6.62 20.99 -13.99
C GLN A 220 5.72 21.91 -13.18
N LEU A 221 4.41 21.64 -13.13
CA LEU A 221 3.49 22.38 -12.29
C LEU A 221 3.88 22.31 -10.81
N THR A 222 4.11 21.10 -10.27
CA THR A 222 4.41 20.94 -8.84
C THR A 222 5.79 21.50 -8.46
N GLN A 223 6.79 21.39 -9.33
CA GLN A 223 8.10 22.03 -9.12
C GLN A 223 8.01 23.57 -9.21
N SER A 224 7.21 24.10 -10.14
CA SER A 224 7.00 25.56 -10.24
C SER A 224 6.25 26.13 -9.03
N MET A 225 5.39 25.32 -8.39
CA MET A 225 4.70 25.68 -7.15
C MET A 225 5.58 25.54 -5.89
N GLY A 226 6.69 24.80 -5.95
CA GLY A 226 7.65 24.63 -4.84
C GLY A 226 8.44 25.89 -4.46
N ASN A 227 8.29 26.99 -5.20
CA ASN A 227 8.82 28.31 -4.84
C ASN A 227 7.91 29.13 -3.91
N PHE A 228 6.78 28.58 -3.46
CA PHE A 228 6.06 29.15 -2.33
C PHE A 228 6.55 28.49 -1.05
N THR A 229 7.40 29.20 -0.33
CA THR A 229 7.74 28.98 1.08
C THR A 229 6.44 28.77 1.86
N VAL A 230 6.24 27.56 2.38
CA VAL A 230 5.17 27.27 3.34
C VAL A 230 5.78 27.30 4.74
N PHE A 231 5.11 28.09 5.59
CA PHE A 231 5.41 28.50 6.97
C PHE A 231 5.86 27.39 7.93
#